data_AF-A0A542FWZ0-F1
#
_entry.id   AF-A0A542FWZ0-F1
#
_cell.length_a   1.000
_cell.length_b   1.000
_cell.length_c   1.000
_cell.angle_alpha   90.00
_cell.angle_beta   90.00
_cell.angle_gamma   90.00
#
_symmetry.space_group_name_H-M   'P 1'
#
loop_
_entity.id
_entity.type
_entity.pdbx_description
1 polymer ?
#
loop_
_entity_poly.entity_id
_entity_poly.type
_entity_poly.pdbx_seq_one_letter_code
_entity_poly.pdbx_strand_id
1 'polypeptide(L)'
;MPALHTLIPMAVGMLISPLPIVAIIAILLSARGRSAAPAYAASFTLLAFVFTGLGAVSAAGASEANSGGGKVAVLILTILLTVGFTVLALTSWVSRPKAGAAPEPPAWLAAVDSITPARAAGLGLLMAVTNSKNIPLELKAGSVIGAAHDNPAVAAMICLLFAVAGSLAIILPTLLASSGSPAVTRALARLKSDMITHNAVIMTVLFAILAANEAAHLVHQLTA
;
A
#
# COMPACT_ATOMS: atom_id res chain seq x y z
N MET A 1 -17.73 -19.91 6.20
CA MET A 1 -16.33 -19.52 6.51
C MET A 1 -15.30 -19.57 5.34
N PRO A 2 -15.66 -19.74 4.04
CA PRO A 2 -14.67 -19.76 2.96
C PRO A 2 -14.10 -18.39 2.53
N ALA A 3 -14.45 -17.27 3.16
CA ALA A 3 -13.90 -15.96 2.79
C ALA A 3 -12.59 -15.60 3.52
N LEU A 4 -12.34 -16.17 4.71
CA LEU A 4 -11.19 -15.74 5.53
C LEU A 4 -9.83 -16.16 4.95
N HIS A 5 -9.76 -17.38 4.38
CA HIS A 5 -8.52 -17.93 3.84
C HIS A 5 -8.03 -17.19 2.58
N THR A 6 -8.92 -16.49 1.88
CA THR A 6 -8.56 -15.63 0.74
C THR A 6 -8.22 -14.21 1.19
N LEU A 7 -8.96 -13.66 2.15
CA LEU A 7 -8.77 -12.29 2.63
C LEU A 7 -7.49 -12.10 3.44
N ILE A 8 -7.08 -13.08 4.26
CA ILE A 8 -5.88 -12.96 5.10
C ILE A 8 -4.61 -12.78 4.25
N PRO A 9 -4.30 -13.61 3.24
CA PRO A 9 -3.13 -13.39 2.39
C PRO A 9 -3.17 -12.05 1.64
N MET A 10 -4.35 -11.60 1.20
CA MET A 10 -4.50 -10.29 0.53
C MET A 10 -4.21 -9.13 1.48
N ALA A 11 -4.73 -9.18 2.70
CA ALA A 11 -4.45 -8.17 3.74
C ALA A 11 -2.95 -8.17 4.12
N VAL A 12 -2.31 -9.33 4.19
CA VAL A 12 -0.86 -9.44 4.44
C VAL A 12 -0.05 -8.86 3.27
N GLY A 13 -0.45 -9.11 2.02
CA GLY A 13 0.20 -8.51 0.84
C GLY A 13 0.11 -6.98 0.81
N MET A 14 -1.04 -6.45 1.24
CA MET A 14 -1.27 -5.01 1.43
C MET A 14 -0.42 -4.46 2.58
N LEU A 15 -0.34 -5.18 3.71
CA LEU A 15 0.40 -4.80 4.91
C LEU A 15 1.89 -4.59 4.66
N ILE A 16 2.50 -5.43 3.80
CA ILE A 16 3.92 -5.35 3.44
C ILE A 16 4.10 -4.31 2.33
N SER A 17 3.86 -3.03 2.63
CA SER A 17 3.98 -1.92 1.68
C SER A 17 5.10 -0.95 2.07
N PRO A 18 6.33 -1.15 1.58
CA PRO A 18 7.49 -0.39 2.01
C PRO A 18 7.32 1.13 1.91
N LEU A 19 6.85 1.64 0.77
CA LEU A 19 6.70 3.08 0.56
C LEU A 19 5.79 3.74 1.61
N PRO A 20 4.55 3.26 1.84
CA PRO A 20 3.72 3.77 2.92
C PRO A 20 4.34 3.65 4.32
N ILE A 21 5.12 2.61 4.59
CA ILE A 21 5.78 2.38 5.88
C ILE A 21 6.92 3.40 6.09
N VAL A 22 7.76 3.65 5.07
CA VAL A 22 8.82 4.66 5.20
C VAL A 22 8.20 6.05 5.38
N ALA A 23 7.12 6.35 4.64
CA ALA A 23 6.42 7.63 4.75
C ALA A 23 5.90 7.87 6.18
N ILE A 24 5.21 6.90 6.80
CA ILE A 24 4.69 7.09 8.16
C ILE A 24 5.81 7.23 9.19
N ILE A 25 6.91 6.48 9.05
CA ILE A 25 8.05 6.59 9.97
C ILE A 25 8.71 7.96 9.82
N ALA A 26 8.86 8.47 8.59
CA ALA A 26 9.40 9.81 8.36
C ALA A 26 8.48 10.88 8.98
N ILE A 27 7.16 10.77 8.79
CA ILE A 27 6.18 11.68 9.38
C ILE A 27 6.28 11.65 10.91
N LEU A 28 6.32 10.46 11.52
CA LEU A 28 6.39 10.29 12.96
C LEU A 28 7.62 10.95 13.60
N LEU A 29 8.73 11.01 12.88
CA LEU A 29 9.96 11.66 13.37
C LEU A 29 10.04 13.16 13.03
N SER A 30 9.06 13.72 12.33
CA SER A 30 9.01 15.16 12.05
C SER A 30 8.55 15.96 13.27
N ALA A 31 8.82 17.28 13.26
CA ALA A 31 8.39 18.19 14.32
C ALA A 31 6.87 18.14 14.59
N ARG A 32 6.06 17.81 13.58
CA ARG A 32 4.59 17.72 13.67
C ARG A 32 4.07 16.28 13.59
N GLY A 33 4.92 15.27 13.84
CA GLY A 33 4.58 13.87 13.65
C GLY A 33 3.34 13.41 14.41
N ARG A 34 3.13 13.90 15.65
CA ARG A 34 1.96 13.54 16.48
C ARG A 34 0.62 13.95 15.88
N SER A 35 0.56 15.07 15.15
CA SER A 35 -0.67 15.55 14.51
C SER A 35 -0.77 15.15 13.04
N ALA A 36 0.36 14.95 12.36
CA ALA A 36 0.42 14.57 10.96
C ALA A 36 0.23 13.06 10.72
N ALA A 37 0.77 12.20 11.57
CA ALA A 37 0.69 10.75 11.41
C ALA A 37 -0.75 10.19 11.41
N PRO A 38 -1.66 10.62 12.31
CA PRO A 38 -3.06 10.17 12.25
C PRO A 38 -3.75 10.59 10.95
N ALA A 39 -3.47 11.77 10.42
CA ALA A 39 -4.05 12.25 9.17
C ALA A 39 -3.60 11.40 7.96
N TYR A 40 -2.32 11.02 7.92
CA TYR A 40 -1.78 10.08 6.95
C TYR A 40 -2.41 8.68 7.08
N ALA A 41 -2.44 8.12 8.30
CA ALA A 41 -2.99 6.78 8.54
C ALA A 41 -4.48 6.71 8.19
N ALA A 42 -5.27 7.73 8.57
CA ALA A 42 -6.69 7.78 8.30
C ALA A 42 -6.99 7.91 6.80
N SER A 43 -6.29 8.79 6.09
CA SER A 43 -6.48 8.98 4.65
C SER A 43 -6.08 7.74 3.83
N PHE A 44 -4.97 7.10 4.18
CA PHE A 44 -4.55 5.84 3.56
C PHE A 44 -5.59 4.73 3.78
N THR A 45 -6.03 4.54 5.04
CA THR A 45 -7.03 3.52 5.40
C THR A 45 -8.38 3.81 4.75
N LEU A 46 -8.79 5.07 4.68
CA LEU A 46 -10.03 5.49 4.04
C LEU A 46 -10.02 5.15 2.55
N LEU A 47 -8.91 5.39 1.85
CA LEU A 47 -8.86 5.11 0.43
C LEU A 47 -8.85 3.59 0.15
N ALA A 48 -8.15 2.81 0.96
CA ALA A 48 -8.21 1.35 0.91
C ALA A 48 -9.64 0.83 1.17
N PHE A 49 -10.35 1.44 2.12
CA PHE A 49 -11.77 1.15 2.36
C PHE A 49 -12.63 1.48 1.14
N VAL A 50 -12.39 2.62 0.49
CA VAL A 50 -13.11 3.01 -0.74
C VAL A 50 -12.87 2.00 -1.86
N PHE A 51 -11.62 1.62 -2.16
CA PHE A 51 -11.34 0.63 -3.20
C PHE A 51 -11.95 -0.74 -2.88
N THR A 52 -11.85 -1.18 -1.62
CA THR A 52 -12.49 -2.43 -1.19
C THR A 52 -14.01 -2.36 -1.32
N GLY A 53 -14.62 -1.23 -0.94
CA GLY A 53 -16.06 -0.98 -1.09
C GLY A 53 -16.50 -0.96 -2.56
N LEU A 54 -15.72 -0.35 -3.45
CA LEU A 54 -15.96 -0.38 -4.90
C LEU A 54 -15.97 -1.81 -5.43
N GLY A 55 -15.03 -2.65 -4.99
CA GLY A 55 -15.02 -4.07 -5.29
C GLY A 55 -16.30 -4.77 -4.83
N ALA A 56 -16.76 -4.50 -3.61
CA ALA A 56 -17.98 -5.10 -3.06
C ALA A 56 -19.25 -4.70 -3.83
N VAL A 57 -19.38 -3.42 -4.16
CA VAL A 57 -20.52 -2.91 -4.96
C VAL A 57 -20.48 -3.46 -6.37
N SER A 58 -19.31 -3.58 -6.99
CA SER A 58 -19.17 -4.13 -8.35
C SER A 58 -19.60 -5.59 -8.45
N ALA A 59 -19.42 -6.38 -7.39
CA ALA A 59 -19.91 -7.75 -7.31
C ALA A 59 -21.43 -7.83 -7.09
N ALA A 60 -21.98 -6.93 -6.26
CA ALA A 60 -23.43 -6.86 -6.00
C ALA A 60 -24.23 -6.34 -7.21
N GLY A 61 -23.60 -5.49 -8.04
CA GLY A 61 -24.18 -4.91 -9.26
C GLY A 61 -23.85 -5.66 -10.56
N ALA A 62 -23.22 -6.83 -10.48
CA ALA A 62 -22.83 -7.62 -11.66
C ALA A 62 -24.04 -8.34 -12.30
N SER A 63 -24.98 -7.54 -12.80
CA SER A 63 -25.83 -7.83 -13.95
C SER A 63 -25.34 -6.93 -15.09
N GLU A 64 -24.61 -7.54 -16.03
CA GLU A 64 -24.26 -7.03 -17.37
C GLU A 64 -23.54 -5.67 -17.51
N ALA A 65 -22.21 -5.72 -17.77
CA ALA A 65 -21.55 -4.78 -18.68
C ALA A 65 -20.18 -5.34 -19.15
N ASN A 66 -20.20 -6.23 -20.16
CA ASN A 66 -18.99 -6.61 -20.89
C ASN A 66 -18.83 -5.68 -22.10
N SER A 67 -18.07 -4.60 -21.97
CA SER A 67 -17.62 -3.81 -23.12
C SER A 67 -16.17 -4.17 -23.49
N GLY A 68 -15.97 -4.70 -24.69
CA GLY A 68 -14.70 -5.23 -25.18
C GLY A 68 -13.53 -4.23 -25.21
N GLY A 69 -13.80 -2.92 -25.11
CA GLY A 69 -12.78 -1.87 -25.02
C GLY A 69 -12.00 -1.86 -23.71
N GLY A 70 -12.59 -2.31 -22.60
CA GLY A 70 -11.93 -2.35 -21.29
C GLY A 70 -10.81 -3.39 -21.21
N LYS A 71 -10.94 -4.52 -21.92
CA LYS A 71 -9.95 -5.60 -21.90
C LYS A 71 -8.62 -5.17 -22.50
N VAL A 72 -8.62 -4.47 -23.63
CA VAL A 72 -7.38 -4.00 -24.29
C VAL A 72 -6.66 -2.95 -23.43
N ALA A 73 -7.40 -2.01 -22.84
CA ALA A 73 -6.83 -0.99 -21.95
C ALA A 73 -6.20 -1.61 -20.70
N VAL A 74 -6.86 -2.60 -20.09
CA VAL A 74 -6.34 -3.35 -18.94
C VAL A 74 -5.08 -4.12 -19.32
N LEU A 75 -5.05 -4.77 -20.49
CA LEU A 75 -3.91 -5.55 -20.98
C LEU A 75 -2.68 -4.65 -21.21
N ILE A 76 -2.87 -3.48 -21.85
CA ILE A 76 -1.82 -2.47 -22.04
C ILE A 76 -1.29 -1.97 -20.70
N LEU A 77 -2.19 -1.66 -19.75
CA LEU A 77 -1.79 -1.20 -18.42
C LEU A 77 -0.99 -2.27 -17.66
N THR A 78 -1.42 -3.54 -17.69
CA THR A 78 -0.70 -4.66 -17.07
C THR A 78 0.69 -4.85 -17.68
N ILE A 79 0.84 -4.72 -19.00
CA ILE A 79 2.16 -4.73 -19.67
C ILE A 79 3.05 -3.60 -19.15
N LEU A 80 2.54 -2.36 -19.16
CA LEU A 80 3.29 -1.19 -18.73
C LEU A 80 3.72 -1.29 -17.26
N LEU A 81 2.84 -1.78 -16.38
CA LEU A 81 3.16 -2.00 -14.97
C LEU A 81 4.18 -3.11 -14.79
N THR A 82 4.04 -4.23 -15.50
CA THR A 82 5.02 -5.34 -15.47
C THR A 82 6.42 -4.85 -15.85
N VAL A 83 6.53 -4.14 -16.98
CA VAL A 83 7.80 -3.59 -17.46
C VAL A 83 8.32 -2.52 -16.51
N GLY A 84 7.46 -1.59 -16.09
CA GLY A 84 7.80 -0.50 -15.18
C GLY A 84 8.35 -1.01 -13.85
N PHE A 85 7.69 -1.97 -13.21
CA PHE A 85 8.17 -2.59 -11.98
C PHE A 85 9.45 -3.38 -12.18
N THR A 86 9.61 -4.08 -13.30
CA THR A 86 10.86 -4.78 -13.62
C THR A 86 12.03 -3.79 -13.72
N VAL A 87 11.86 -2.69 -14.45
CA VAL A 87 12.88 -1.64 -14.58
C VAL A 87 13.19 -0.99 -13.23
N LEU A 88 12.16 -0.71 -12.42
CA LEU A 88 12.34 -0.14 -11.08
C LEU A 88 13.06 -1.11 -10.13
N ALA A 89 12.81 -2.42 -10.23
CA ALA A 89 13.53 -3.44 -9.48
C ALA A 89 15.02 -3.46 -9.85
N LEU A 90 15.32 -3.48 -11.15
CA LEU A 90 16.69 -3.50 -11.66
C LEU A 90 17.45 -2.22 -11.30
N THR A 91 16.83 -1.05 -11.49
CA THR A 91 17.44 0.24 -11.14
C THR A 91 17.66 0.38 -9.64
N SER A 92 16.72 -0.08 -8.80
CA SER A 92 16.89 -0.11 -7.34
C SER A 92 18.05 -1.02 -6.92
N TRP A 93 18.22 -2.16 -7.60
CA TRP A 93 19.31 -3.09 -7.33
C TRP A 93 20.67 -2.54 -7.75
N VAL A 94 20.75 -1.93 -8.92
CA VAL A 94 22.00 -1.37 -9.47
C VAL A 94 22.42 -0.10 -8.71
N SER A 95 21.45 0.71 -8.28
CA SER A 95 21.71 1.96 -7.53
C SER A 95 21.92 1.75 -6.03
N ARG A 96 21.94 0.49 -5.55
CA ARG A 96 22.17 0.19 -4.14
C ARG A 96 23.53 0.74 -3.68
N PRO A 97 23.62 1.42 -2.52
CA PRO A 97 24.89 1.87 -1.99
C PRO A 97 25.86 0.69 -1.83
N LYS A 98 27.09 0.84 -2.33
CA LYS A 98 28.15 -0.16 -2.13
C LYS A 98 28.59 -0.17 -0.66
N ALA A 99 29.09 -1.31 -0.19
CA ALA A 99 29.57 -1.46 1.18
C ALA A 99 30.57 -0.33 1.53
N GLY A 100 30.26 0.45 2.56
CA GLY A 100 31.07 1.57 3.04
C GLY A 100 30.67 2.97 2.54
N ALA A 101 29.69 3.10 1.64
CA ALA A 101 29.14 4.40 1.24
C ALA A 101 27.99 4.82 2.17
N ALA A 102 28.01 6.05 2.69
CA ALA A 102 26.91 6.60 3.46
C ALA A 102 25.67 6.75 2.56
N PRO A 103 24.49 6.19 2.93
CA PRO A 103 23.27 6.39 2.16
C PRO A 103 22.89 7.88 2.21
N GLU A 104 22.81 8.56 1.06
CA GLU A 104 22.22 9.89 1.02
C GLU A 104 20.73 9.79 1.37
N PRO A 105 20.24 10.58 2.34
CA PRO A 105 18.81 10.62 2.63
C PRO A 105 18.07 11.10 1.37
N PRO A 106 17.00 10.39 0.94
CA PRO A 106 16.29 10.77 -0.27
C PRO A 106 15.67 12.17 -0.12
N ALA A 107 15.66 12.97 -1.19
CA ALA A 107 15.30 14.40 -1.15
C ALA A 107 13.91 14.69 -0.54
N TRP A 108 12.96 13.75 -0.64
CA TRP A 108 11.63 13.88 -0.04
C TRP A 108 11.66 13.85 1.49
N LEU A 109 12.71 13.30 2.10
CA LEU A 109 12.87 13.17 3.55
C LEU A 109 13.16 14.53 4.21
N ALA A 110 13.77 15.47 3.48
CA ALA A 110 13.95 16.86 3.91
C ALA A 110 12.63 17.66 3.87
N ALA A 111 11.69 17.28 2.99
CA ALA A 111 10.38 17.94 2.90
C ALA A 111 9.47 17.62 4.10
N VAL A 112 9.75 16.52 4.82
CA VAL A 112 8.90 16.05 5.93
C VAL A 112 9.02 16.92 7.18
N ASP A 113 10.11 17.66 7.37
CA ASP A 113 10.27 18.56 8.53
C ASP A 113 9.24 19.70 8.55
N SER A 114 8.66 20.03 7.39
CA SER A 114 7.60 21.04 7.25
C SER A 114 6.20 20.46 7.08
N ILE A 115 6.01 19.15 7.29
CA ILE A 115 4.75 18.48 6.97
C ILE A 115 3.63 18.94 7.90
N THR A 116 2.49 19.31 7.30
CA THR A 116 1.26 19.64 8.03
C THR A 116 0.30 18.45 8.00
N PRO A 117 -0.68 18.35 8.90
CA PRO A 117 -1.68 17.28 8.86
C PRO A 117 -2.41 17.18 7.51
N ALA A 118 -2.71 18.32 6.88
CA ALA A 118 -3.32 18.35 5.55
C ALA A 118 -2.40 17.76 4.46
N ARG A 119 -1.09 18.12 4.48
CA ARG A 119 -0.11 17.55 3.55
C ARG A 119 0.11 16.05 3.81
N ALA A 120 0.08 15.64 5.07
CA ALA A 120 0.18 14.24 5.45
C ALA A 120 -1.04 13.42 4.99
N ALA A 121 -2.26 13.98 5.09
CA ALA A 121 -3.45 13.36 4.51
C ALA A 121 -3.35 13.25 2.98
N GLY A 122 -2.91 14.31 2.29
CA GLY A 122 -2.67 14.28 0.85
C GLY A 122 -1.63 13.22 0.46
N LEU A 123 -0.56 13.07 1.24
CA LEU A 123 0.43 12.02 1.02
C LEU A 123 -0.14 10.62 1.26
N GLY A 124 -1.02 10.44 2.26
CA GLY A 124 -1.69 9.17 2.52
C GLY A 124 -2.60 8.75 1.36
N LEU A 125 -3.39 9.69 0.82
CA LEU A 125 -4.18 9.46 -0.40
C LEU A 125 -3.28 9.11 -1.59
N LEU A 126 -2.23 9.90 -1.81
CA LEU A 126 -1.31 9.67 -2.92
C LEU A 126 -0.65 8.29 -2.82
N MET A 127 -0.16 7.91 -1.62
CA MET A 127 0.47 6.62 -1.39
C MET A 127 -0.51 5.46 -1.56
N ALA A 128 -1.78 5.61 -1.20
CA ALA A 128 -2.78 4.58 -1.44
C ALA A 128 -3.09 4.40 -2.94
N VAL A 129 -3.09 5.47 -3.74
CA VAL A 129 -3.26 5.38 -5.21
C VAL A 129 -2.01 4.85 -5.91
N THR A 130 -0.82 5.34 -5.55
CA THR A 130 0.44 4.98 -6.22
C THR A 130 0.94 3.60 -5.82
N ASN A 131 0.42 3.02 -4.73
CA ASN A 131 0.63 1.63 -4.36
C ASN A 131 -0.27 0.73 -5.21
N SER A 132 -0.07 0.77 -6.53
CA SER A 132 -0.96 0.15 -7.51
C SER A 132 -1.09 -1.37 -7.34
N LYS A 133 -0.20 -2.02 -6.59
CA LYS A 133 -0.32 -3.42 -6.20
C LYS A 133 -1.47 -3.71 -5.24
N ASN A 134 -1.87 -2.72 -4.43
CA ASN A 134 -2.91 -2.88 -3.43
C ASN A 134 -4.29 -2.77 -4.07
N ILE A 135 -4.45 -1.93 -5.10
CA ILE A 135 -5.74 -1.67 -5.75
C ILE A 135 -6.39 -2.98 -6.26
N PRO A 136 -5.70 -3.87 -7.00
CA PRO A 136 -6.28 -5.16 -7.41
C PRO A 136 -6.65 -6.06 -6.22
N LEU A 137 -5.83 -6.06 -5.15
CA LEU A 137 -6.09 -6.86 -3.95
C LEU A 137 -7.31 -6.34 -3.19
N GLU A 138 -7.44 -5.02 -3.06
CA GLU A 138 -8.57 -4.34 -2.41
C GLU A 138 -9.86 -4.56 -3.20
N LEU A 139 -9.84 -4.37 -4.53
CA LEU A 139 -10.99 -4.63 -5.39
C LEU A 139 -11.42 -6.12 -5.33
N LYS A 140 -10.47 -7.05 -5.36
CA LYS A 140 -10.74 -8.49 -5.26
C LYS A 140 -11.27 -8.89 -3.88
N ALA A 141 -10.68 -8.35 -2.81
CA ALA A 141 -11.19 -8.55 -1.46
C ALA A 141 -12.62 -8.04 -1.35
N GLY A 142 -12.86 -6.84 -1.87
CA GLY A 142 -14.18 -6.25 -2.01
C GLY A 142 -15.17 -7.16 -2.71
N SER A 143 -14.84 -7.68 -3.90
CA SER A 143 -15.75 -8.53 -4.66
C SER A 143 -16.10 -9.82 -3.91
N VAL A 144 -15.14 -10.42 -3.19
CA VAL A 144 -15.38 -11.59 -2.34
C VAL A 144 -16.33 -11.24 -1.18
N ILE A 145 -16.15 -10.07 -0.56
CA ILE A 145 -17.00 -9.59 0.53
C ILE A 145 -18.42 -9.29 0.03
N GLY A 146 -18.55 -8.57 -1.09
CA GLY A 146 -19.85 -8.24 -1.69
C GLY A 146 -20.64 -9.46 -2.13
N ALA A 147 -19.98 -10.47 -2.70
CA ALA A 147 -20.64 -11.71 -3.12
C ALA A 147 -21.06 -12.62 -1.94
N ALA A 148 -20.45 -12.45 -0.76
CA ALA A 148 -20.72 -13.28 0.42
C ALA A 148 -21.79 -12.69 1.35
N HIS A 149 -22.21 -11.44 1.14
CA HIS A 149 -23.04 -10.71 2.08
C HIS A 149 -24.09 -9.83 1.38
N ASP A 150 -25.37 -10.22 1.51
CA ASP A 150 -26.50 -9.47 0.95
C ASP A 150 -26.81 -8.16 1.70
N ASN A 151 -26.38 -8.06 2.97
CA ASN A 151 -26.59 -6.85 3.77
C ASN A 151 -25.45 -5.84 3.51
N PRO A 152 -25.73 -4.66 2.94
CA PRO A 152 -24.71 -3.68 2.59
C PRO A 152 -23.97 -3.10 3.81
N ALA A 153 -24.63 -3.02 4.97
CA ALA A 153 -23.99 -2.55 6.20
C ALA A 153 -22.97 -3.56 6.73
N VAL A 154 -23.26 -4.86 6.59
CA VAL A 154 -22.32 -5.94 6.96
C VAL A 154 -21.14 -5.96 6.00
N ALA A 155 -21.38 -5.86 4.69
CA ALA A 155 -20.32 -5.80 3.68
C ALA A 155 -19.40 -4.58 3.92
N ALA A 156 -19.97 -3.40 4.19
CA ALA A 156 -19.21 -2.20 4.50
C ALA A 156 -18.36 -2.37 5.78
N MET A 157 -18.91 -2.97 6.85
CA MET A 157 -18.15 -3.25 8.07
C MET A 157 -16.96 -4.17 7.79
N ILE A 158 -17.13 -5.23 7.00
CA ILE A 158 -16.05 -6.17 6.68
C ILE A 158 -15.00 -5.51 5.77
N CYS A 159 -15.41 -4.68 4.81
CA CYS A 159 -14.49 -3.88 4.00
C CYS A 159 -13.64 -2.95 4.88
N LEU A 160 -14.24 -2.33 5.89
CA LEU A 160 -13.52 -1.47 6.84
C LEU A 160 -12.52 -2.28 7.67
N LEU A 161 -12.92 -3.45 8.18
CA LEU A 161 -12.01 -4.34 8.92
C LEU A 161 -10.84 -4.81 8.05
N PHE A 162 -11.08 -5.13 6.78
CA PHE A 162 -10.03 -5.47 5.82
C PHE A 162 -9.06 -4.31 5.60
N ALA A 163 -9.57 -3.10 5.35
CA ALA A 163 -8.75 -1.90 5.15
C ALA A 163 -7.90 -1.56 6.39
N VAL A 164 -8.47 -1.69 7.59
CA VAL A 164 -7.76 -1.51 8.86
C VAL A 164 -6.66 -2.58 9.00
N ALA A 165 -6.97 -3.84 8.73
CA ALA A 165 -6.01 -4.94 8.80
C ALA A 165 -4.82 -4.72 7.84
N GLY A 166 -5.08 -4.35 6.60
CA GLY A 166 -4.04 -4.04 5.61
C GLY A 166 -3.25 -2.76 5.90
N SER A 167 -3.78 -1.88 6.77
CA SER A 167 -3.13 -0.64 7.19
C SER A 167 -2.43 -0.75 8.55
N LEU A 168 -2.38 -1.93 9.19
CA LEU A 168 -1.80 -2.10 10.53
C LEU A 168 -0.32 -1.67 10.62
N ALA A 169 0.45 -1.84 9.54
CA ALA A 169 1.86 -1.41 9.48
C ALA A 169 2.03 0.12 9.53
N ILE A 170 0.95 0.87 9.36
CA ILE A 170 0.88 2.33 9.45
C ILE A 170 0.18 2.75 10.75
N ILE A 171 -0.93 2.08 11.08
CA ILE A 171 -1.73 2.36 12.27
C ILE A 171 -0.93 2.07 13.54
N LEU A 172 -0.26 0.92 13.64
CA LEU A 172 0.46 0.52 14.85
C LEU A 172 1.60 1.50 15.22
N PRO A 173 2.51 1.90 14.30
CA PRO A 173 3.50 2.94 14.61
C PRO A 173 2.85 4.27 15.05
N THR A 174 1.74 4.65 14.42
CA THR A 174 1.01 5.88 14.75
C THR A 174 0.46 5.85 16.18
N LEU A 175 -0.16 4.72 16.56
CA LEU A 175 -0.68 4.53 17.92
C LEU A 175 0.46 4.46 18.95
N LEU A 176 1.51 3.69 18.66
CA LEU A 176 2.66 3.56 19.56
C LEU A 176 3.36 4.90 19.80
N ALA A 177 3.54 5.72 18.76
CA ALA A 177 4.17 7.02 18.88
C ALA A 177 3.34 8.04 19.70
N SER A 178 2.01 7.85 19.76
CA SER A 178 1.13 8.72 20.57
C SER A 178 1.42 8.61 22.08
N SER A 179 2.01 7.50 22.53
CA SER A 179 2.41 7.27 23.93
C SER A 179 3.43 8.28 24.45
N GLY A 180 4.19 8.95 23.58
CA GLY A 180 5.27 9.86 23.98
C GLY A 180 6.48 9.18 24.64
N SER A 181 6.54 7.84 24.62
CA SER A 181 7.62 7.08 25.25
C SER A 181 8.98 7.33 24.58
N PRO A 182 10.02 7.74 25.33
CA PRO A 182 11.38 7.88 24.80
C PRO A 182 11.98 6.57 24.24
N ALA A 183 11.47 5.42 24.68
CA ALA A 183 11.86 4.12 24.13
C ALA A 183 11.27 3.90 22.73
N VAL A 184 9.99 4.26 22.53
CA VAL A 184 9.33 4.16 21.23
C VAL A 184 9.97 5.10 20.21
N THR A 185 10.30 6.35 20.61
CA THR A 185 11.00 7.29 19.72
C THR A 185 12.37 6.75 19.29
N ARG A 186 13.14 6.17 20.22
CA ARG A 186 14.43 5.52 19.89
C ARG A 186 14.28 4.31 18.98
N ALA A 187 13.25 3.49 19.19
CA ALA A 187 12.95 2.34 18.34
C ALA A 187 12.57 2.78 16.91
N LEU A 188 11.71 3.80 16.78
CA LEU A 188 11.33 4.38 15.48
C LEU A 188 12.52 5.00 14.74
N ALA A 189 13.43 5.67 15.46
CA ALA A 189 14.65 6.22 14.88
C ALA A 189 15.60 5.13 14.36
N ARG A 190 15.77 4.03 15.11
CA ARG A 190 16.52 2.85 14.65
C ARG A 190 15.86 2.24 13.41
N LEU A 191 14.55 2.03 13.45
CA LEU A 191 13.79 1.50 12.32
C LEU A 191 13.94 2.38 11.06
N LYS A 192 13.88 3.71 11.21
CA LYS A 192 14.15 4.64 10.09
C LYS A 192 15.55 4.45 9.52
N SER A 193 16.57 4.37 10.38
CA SER A 193 17.96 4.16 9.97
C SER A 193 18.14 2.84 9.23
N ASP A 194 17.56 1.76 9.76
CA ASP A 194 17.62 0.42 9.18
C ASP A 194 16.89 0.38 7.82
N MET A 195 15.72 1.03 7.73
CA MET A 195 14.97 1.13 6.47
C MET A 195 15.69 1.98 5.44
N ILE A 196 16.34 3.08 5.80
CA ILE A 196 17.16 3.89 4.87
C ILE A 196 18.34 3.06 4.36
N THR A 197 19.04 2.37 5.27
CA THR A 197 20.21 1.54 4.95
C THR A 197 19.85 0.42 3.98
N HIS A 198 18.70 -0.23 4.21
CA HIS A 198 18.24 -1.35 3.38
C HIS A 198 17.24 -0.93 2.30
N ASN A 199 16.98 0.37 2.10
CA ASN A 199 15.91 0.87 1.23
C ASN A 199 16.03 0.30 -0.18
N ALA A 200 17.25 0.27 -0.74
CA ALA A 200 17.49 -0.28 -2.07
C ALA A 200 17.12 -1.77 -2.17
N VAL A 201 17.43 -2.56 -1.14
CA VAL A 201 17.10 -4.01 -1.09
C VAL A 201 15.60 -4.19 -0.94
N ILE A 202 14.97 -3.43 -0.04
CA ILE A 202 13.52 -3.48 0.20
C ILE A 202 12.76 -3.11 -1.09
N MET A 203 13.17 -2.03 -1.77
CA MET A 203 12.56 -1.59 -3.02
C MET A 203 12.80 -2.60 -4.15
N THR A 204 14.00 -3.20 -4.22
CA THR A 204 14.29 -4.27 -5.20
C THR A 204 13.35 -5.46 -5.01
N VAL A 205 13.25 -5.98 -3.78
CA VAL A 205 12.39 -7.14 -3.48
C VAL A 205 10.93 -6.80 -3.74
N LEU A 206 10.48 -5.62 -3.32
CA LEU A 206 9.12 -5.14 -3.59
C LEU A 206 8.82 -5.13 -5.08
N PHE A 207 9.62 -4.41 -5.87
CA PHE A 207 9.39 -4.27 -7.29
C PHE A 207 9.52 -5.60 -8.04
N ALA A 208 10.40 -6.50 -7.59
CA ALA A 208 10.49 -7.85 -8.14
C ALA A 208 9.21 -8.68 -7.91
N ILE A 209 8.64 -8.62 -6.69
CA ILE A 209 7.37 -9.29 -6.38
C ILE A 209 6.22 -8.69 -7.22
N LEU A 210 6.23 -7.36 -7.43
CA LEU A 210 5.23 -6.69 -8.27
C LEU A 210 5.34 -7.04 -9.74
N ALA A 211 6.55 -7.07 -10.27
CA ALA A 211 6.79 -7.53 -11.62
C ALA A 211 6.30 -8.98 -11.79
N ALA A 212 6.58 -9.86 -10.83
CA ALA A 212 6.12 -11.25 -10.87
C ALA A 212 4.59 -11.38 -10.82
N ASN A 213 3.92 -10.57 -9.98
CA ASN A 213 2.46 -10.57 -9.87
C ASN A 213 1.78 -10.08 -11.16
N GLU A 214 2.25 -8.96 -11.72
CA GLU A 214 1.71 -8.42 -12.98
C GLU A 214 2.01 -9.36 -14.14
N ALA A 215 3.19 -10.00 -14.17
CA ALA A 215 3.52 -11.02 -15.16
C ALA A 215 2.58 -12.23 -15.07
N ALA A 216 2.26 -12.71 -13.85
CA ALA A 216 1.31 -13.81 -13.67
C ALA A 216 -0.10 -13.42 -14.14
N HIS A 217 -0.53 -12.19 -13.86
CA HIS A 217 -1.80 -11.66 -14.34
C HIS A 217 -1.84 -11.56 -15.87
N LEU A 218 -0.76 -11.11 -16.49
CA LEU A 218 -0.60 -11.04 -17.93
C LEU A 218 -0.67 -12.42 -18.58
N VAL A 219 0.03 -13.42 -18.02
CA VAL A 219 -0.04 -14.81 -18.49
C VAL A 219 -1.49 -15.30 -18.44
N HIS A 220 -2.19 -15.09 -17.33
CA HIS A 220 -3.59 -15.48 -17.21
C HIS A 220 -4.49 -14.79 -18.25
N GLN A 221 -4.28 -13.52 -18.56
CA GLN A 221 -5.03 -12.81 -19.60
C GLN A 221 -4.76 -13.33 -21.02
N LEU A 222 -3.57 -13.87 -21.27
CA LEU A 222 -3.21 -14.45 -22.57
C LEU A 222 -3.65 -15.91 -22.72
N THR A 223 -3.88 -16.62 -21.62
CA THR A 223 -4.25 -18.04 -21.61
C THR A 223 -5.72 -18.32 -21.32
N ALA A 224 -6.51 -17.31 -20.92
CA ALA A 224 -7.94 -17.41 -20.63
C ALA A 224 -8.80 -16.85 -21.77
#